data_AF-X1KJD0-F1
#
_entry.id   AF-X1KJD0-F1
#
_cell.length_a   1.000
_cell.length_b   1.000
_cell.length_c   1.000
_cell.angle_alpha   90.00
_cell.angle_beta   90.00
_cell.angle_gamma   90.00
#
_symmetry.space_group_name_H-M   'P 1'
#
loop_
_entity.id
_entity.type
_entity.pdbx_description
1 polymer ?
#
loop_
_entity_poly.entity_id
_entity_poly.type
_entity_poly.pdbx_seq_one_letter_code
_entity_poly.pdbx_strand_id
1 'polypeptide(L)'
;MHFEILETDGLARIAKIEVNGKNLITPNLFAVVKPSGNLITPYELKRLGVDCIFTNAYILYQNEILKERALRNGIHKLLEIENNYK
;
A
#
# COMPACT_ATOMS: atom_id res chain seq x y z
N MET A 1 10.92 -11.70 -1.79
CA MET A 1 9.47 -11.77 -2.10
C MET A 1 9.11 -13.23 -2.23
N HIS A 2 8.05 -13.67 -1.57
CA HIS A 2 7.54 -15.04 -1.63
C HIS A 2 6.05 -15.01 -1.98
N PHE A 3 5.59 -15.99 -2.74
CA PHE A 3 4.19 -16.14 -3.15
C PHE A 3 3.77 -17.60 -2.96
N GLU A 4 2.71 -17.82 -2.21
CA GLU A 4 2.21 -19.16 -1.86
C GLU A 4 0.70 -19.23 -2.06
N ILE A 5 0.22 -20.26 -2.76
CA ILE A 5 -1.22 -20.53 -2.89
C ILE A 5 -1.66 -21.32 -1.66
N LEU A 6 -2.66 -20.80 -0.95
CA LEU A 6 -3.22 -21.42 0.25
C LEU A 6 -4.43 -22.31 -0.09
N GLU A 7 -5.29 -21.84 -1.00
CA GLU A 7 -6.53 -22.52 -1.36
C GLU A 7 -6.91 -22.22 -2.82
N THR A 8 -7.64 -23.14 -3.44
CA THR A 8 -8.11 -23.02 -4.83
C THR A 8 -9.53 -23.53 -4.99
N ASP A 9 -10.35 -22.80 -5.76
CA ASP A 9 -11.64 -23.27 -6.26
C ASP A 9 -11.76 -22.91 -7.75
N GLY A 10 -11.81 -23.93 -8.62
CA GLY A 10 -11.68 -23.75 -10.06
C GLY A 10 -10.37 -23.03 -10.44
N LEU A 11 -10.49 -21.84 -11.03
CA LEU A 11 -9.35 -20.97 -11.36
C LEU A 11 -9.07 -19.88 -10.31
N ALA A 12 -9.95 -19.73 -9.31
CA ALA A 12 -9.76 -18.79 -8.21
C ALA A 12 -8.66 -19.28 -7.27
N ARG A 13 -7.91 -18.34 -6.69
CA ARG A 13 -6.79 -18.62 -5.78
C ARG A 13 -6.83 -17.68 -4.60
N ILE A 14 -6.79 -18.25 -3.41
CA ILE A 14 -6.38 -17.53 -2.21
C ILE A 14 -4.88 -17.75 -2.07
N ALA A 15 -4.10 -16.67 -2.05
CA ALA A 15 -2.65 -16.78 -1.94
C ALA A 15 -2.09 -15.75 -0.95
N LYS A 16 -0.96 -16.09 -0.34
CA LYS A 16 -0.20 -15.21 0.54
C LYS A 16 1.01 -14.67 -0.22
N ILE A 17 1.16 -13.35 -0.23
CA ILE A 17 2.35 -12.65 -0.73
C ILE A 17 3.14 -12.12 0.46
N GLU A 18 4.42 -12.47 0.54
CA GLU A 18 5.35 -11.89 1.51
C GLU A 18 6.37 -10.98 0.81
N VAL A 19 6.46 -9.73 1.24
CA VAL A 19 7.45 -8.75 0.78
C VAL A 19 8.10 -8.10 1.98
N ASN A 20 9.42 -8.31 2.16
CA ASN A 20 10.20 -7.72 3.25
C ASN A 20 9.57 -7.95 4.65
N GLY A 21 9.05 -9.16 4.89
CA GLY A 21 8.42 -9.55 6.16
C GLY A 21 6.96 -9.10 6.34
N LYS A 22 6.38 -8.37 5.37
CA LYS A 22 4.96 -7.99 5.34
C LYS A 22 4.15 -9.00 4.52
N ASN A 23 2.93 -9.31 4.96
CA ASN A 23 2.10 -10.37 4.41
C ASN A 23 0.76 -9.83 3.90
N LEU A 24 0.41 -10.18 2.66
CA LEU A 24 -0.85 -9.81 2.04
C LEU A 24 -1.58 -11.07 1.55
N ILE A 25 -2.89 -11.18 1.79
CA ILE A 25 -3.73 -12.24 1.22
C ILE A 25 -4.42 -11.74 -0.05
N THR A 26 -4.34 -12.52 -1.14
CA THR A 26 -5.06 -12.28 -2.39
C THR A 26 -6.32 -13.16 -2.48
N PRO A 27 -7.34 -12.75 -3.26
CA PRO A 27 -7.46 -11.48 -3.97
C PRO A 27 -7.56 -10.29 -3.00
N ASN A 28 -6.89 -9.18 -3.33
CA ASN A 28 -6.86 -7.97 -2.50
C ASN A 28 -7.13 -6.74 -3.36
N LEU A 29 -7.71 -5.69 -2.75
CA LEU A 29 -8.01 -4.42 -3.41
C LEU A 29 -7.13 -3.31 -2.85
N PHE A 30 -6.38 -2.67 -3.73
CA PHE A 30 -5.42 -1.63 -3.36
C PHE A 30 -6.09 -0.26 -3.52
N ALA A 31 -6.25 0.49 -2.43
CA ALA A 31 -6.81 1.84 -2.50
C ALA A 31 -5.80 2.80 -3.13
N VAL A 32 -6.21 3.52 -4.17
CA VAL A 32 -5.36 4.54 -4.81
C VAL A 32 -5.38 5.82 -3.98
N VAL A 33 -4.23 6.23 -3.48
CA VAL A 33 -4.05 7.46 -2.70
C VAL A 33 -3.16 8.45 -3.43
N LYS A 34 -3.51 9.74 -3.33
CA LYS A 34 -2.62 10.83 -3.75
C LYS A 34 -1.54 11.06 -2.68
N PRO A 35 -0.40 11.63 -3.07
CA PRO A 35 0.62 12.07 -2.11
C PRO A 35 0.16 13.08 -1.06
N SER A 36 -0.88 13.85 -1.36
CA SER A 36 -1.45 14.87 -0.49
C SER A 36 -2.92 15.15 -0.86
N GLY A 37 -3.68 15.70 0.09
CA GLY A 37 -5.06 16.15 -0.14
C GLY A 37 -6.06 15.02 -0.37
N ASN A 38 -5.87 13.87 0.26
CA ASN A 38 -6.88 12.80 0.24
C ASN A 38 -8.06 13.18 1.14
N LEU A 39 -9.29 12.94 0.68
CA LEU A 39 -10.51 13.13 1.47
C LEU A 39 -10.62 12.09 2.59
N ILE A 40 -10.20 10.85 2.31
CA ILE A 40 -10.14 9.75 3.27
C ILE A 40 -8.66 9.52 3.56
N THR A 41 -8.29 9.59 4.83
CA THR A 41 -6.91 9.39 5.28
C THR A 41 -6.51 7.91 5.20
N PRO A 42 -5.21 7.58 5.08
CA PRO A 42 -4.75 6.19 5.14
C PRO A 42 -5.21 5.48 6.42
N TYR A 43 -5.20 6.16 7.57
CA TYR A 43 -5.72 5.60 8.81
C TYR A 43 -7.20 5.17 8.69
N GLU A 44 -8.05 6.00 8.08
CA GLU A 44 -9.46 5.65 7.84
C GLU A 44 -9.61 4.50 6.84
N LEU A 45 -8.81 4.48 5.76
CA LEU A 45 -8.80 3.36 4.80
C LEU A 45 -8.48 2.04 5.49
N LYS A 46 -7.49 2.04 6.40
CA LYS A 46 -7.17 0.86 7.20
C LYS A 46 -8.35 0.41 8.07
N ARG A 47 -9.07 1.36 8.70
CA ARG A 47 -10.29 1.05 9.47
C ARG A 47 -11.43 0.49 8.61
N LEU A 48 -11.42 0.77 7.31
CA LEU A 48 -12.36 0.21 6.34
C LEU A 48 -11.94 -1.16 5.78
N GLY A 49 -10.84 -1.75 6.28
CA GLY A 49 -10.36 -3.06 5.84
C GLY A 49 -9.45 -3.03 4.62
N VAL A 50 -8.89 -1.86 4.28
CA VAL A 50 -7.87 -1.77 3.23
C VAL A 50 -6.51 -2.15 3.80
N ASP A 51 -6.00 -3.30 3.38
CA ASP A 51 -4.69 -3.83 3.81
C ASP A 51 -3.52 -3.17 3.07
N CYS A 52 -3.76 -2.69 1.84
CA CYS A 52 -2.71 -2.13 1.00
C CYS A 52 -3.18 -0.89 0.22
N ILE A 53 -2.26 0.06 0.02
CA ILE A 53 -2.53 1.26 -0.76
C ILE A 53 -1.56 1.38 -1.92
N PHE A 54 -1.98 2.09 -2.96
CA PHE A 54 -1.20 2.37 -4.15
C PHE A 54 -1.08 3.88 -4.35
N THR A 55 0.10 4.37 -4.70
CA THR A 55 0.29 5.78 -5.07
C THR A 55 1.11 5.90 -6.35
N ASN A 56 0.88 6.98 -7.09
CA ASN A 56 1.60 7.22 -8.34
C ASN A 56 2.93 7.95 -8.07
N ALA A 57 4.04 7.25 -8.34
CA ALA A 57 5.40 7.80 -8.21
C ALA A 57 5.67 8.99 -9.14
N TYR A 58 5.02 9.08 -10.29
CA TYR A 58 5.18 10.22 -11.20
C TYR A 58 4.62 11.52 -10.61
N ILE A 59 3.47 11.45 -9.92
CA ILE A 59 2.88 12.63 -9.25
C ILE A 59 3.80 13.12 -8.12
N LEU A 60 4.41 12.19 -7.38
CA LEU A 60 5.44 12.51 -6.38
C LEU A 60 6.65 13.18 -7.02
N TYR A 61 7.15 12.60 -8.11
CA TYR A 61 8.36 13.07 -8.79
C TYR A 61 8.20 14.48 -9.38
N GLN A 62 7.03 14.80 -9.94
CA GLN A 62 6.74 16.11 -10.54
C GLN A 62 6.62 17.24 -9.51
N ASN A 63 6.43 16.92 -8.22
CA ASN A 63 6.36 17.93 -7.17
C ASN A 63 7.66 17.92 -6.37
N GLU A 64 8.54 18.90 -6.60
CA GLU A 64 9.87 18.96 -5.96
C GLU A 64 9.80 18.90 -4.43
N ILE A 65 8.81 19.55 -3.81
CA ILE A 65 8.64 19.53 -2.35
C ILE A 65 8.31 18.11 -1.85
N LEU A 66 7.37 17.42 -2.51
CA LEU A 66 6.98 16.06 -2.14
C LEU A 66 8.07 15.04 -2.46
N LYS A 67 8.76 15.20 -3.58
CA LYS A 67 9.93 14.40 -3.98
C LYS A 67 11.04 14.51 -2.94
N GLU A 68 11.44 15.71 -2.56
CA GLU A 68 12.47 15.90 -1.54
C GLU A 68 12.05 15.33 -0.18
N ARG A 69 10.77 15.47 0.19
CA ARG A 69 10.24 14.89 1.43
C ARG A 69 10.26 13.36 1.37
N ALA A 70 9.87 12.75 0.26
CA ALA A 70 9.89 11.30 0.07
C ALA A 70 11.33 10.75 0.12
N LEU A 71 12.30 11.43 -0.50
CA LEU A 71 13.70 11.03 -0.48
C LEU A 71 14.33 11.15 0.91
N ARG A 72 13.99 12.20 1.66
CA ARG A 72 14.53 12.41 3.02
C ARG A 72 13.88 11.52 4.08
N ASN A 73 12.56 11.36 4.03
CA ASN A 73 11.78 10.74 5.12
C ASN A 73 11.25 9.33 4.78
N GLY A 74 11.34 8.92 3.52
CA GLY A 74 10.70 7.71 3.01
C GLY A 74 9.21 7.90 2.69
N ILE A 75 8.70 7.10 1.75
CA ILE A 75 7.32 7.21 1.26
C ILE A 75 6.27 6.86 2.33
N HIS A 76 6.54 5.87 3.18
CA HIS A 76 5.61 5.46 4.23
C HIS A 76 5.32 6.59 5.22
N LYS A 77 6.37 7.32 5.65
CA LYS A 77 6.23 8.46 6.56
C LYS A 77 5.57 9.65 5.88
N LEU A 78 5.85 9.90 4.60
CA LEU A 78 5.19 10.96 3.82
C LEU A 78 3.68 10.74 3.73
N LEU A 79 3.26 9.49 3.54
CA LEU A 79 1.86 9.09 3.43
C LEU A 79 1.20 8.77 4.77
N GLU A 80 1.86 9.04 5.91
CA GLU A 80 1.32 8.73 7.24
C GLU A 80 0.89 7.25 7.42
N ILE A 81 1.58 6.35 6.73
CA ILE A 81 1.37 4.91 6.83
C ILE A 81 2.18 4.41 8.03
N GLU A 82 1.49 4.01 9.10
CA GLU A 82 2.13 3.36 10.23
C GLU A 82 2.80 2.04 9.82
N ASN A 83 3.81 1.60 10.57
CA ASN A 83 4.42 0.27 10.40
C ASN A 83 3.44 -0.91 10.62
N ASN A 84 2.20 -0.62 11.02
CA ASN A 84 1.18 -1.59 11.37
C ASN A 84 0.29 -2.04 10.18
N TYR A 85 0.56 -1.62 8.94
CA TYR A 85 -0.05 -2.28 7.77
C TYR A 85 0.58 -3.66 7.65
N LYS A 86 -0.24 -4.70 7.79
CA LYS A 86 0.20 -6.10 7.80
C LYS A 86 0.71 -6.51 6.42
#